data_AF-A0A497H923-F1
#
_entry.id   AF-A0A497H923-F1
#
_cell.length_a   1.000
_cell.length_b   1.000
_cell.length_c   1.000
_cell.angle_alpha   90.00
_cell.angle_beta   90.00
_cell.angle_gamma   90.00
#
_symmetry.space_group_name_H-M   'P 1'
#
loop_
_entity.id
_entity.type
_entity.pdbx_description
1 polymer ?
#
loop_
_entity_poly.entity_id
_entity_poly.type
_entity_poly.pdbx_seq_one_letter_code
_entity_poly.pdbx_strand_id
1 'polypeptide(L)'
;MKRLTSLCVLVMLLLGALPVISSTEPDKLASDEGIQRIYVIFTSHIDTGFDHPMDEMQQWCKDIIDDAINRCKEYDDFRWTIENIWQLKCWLNKMQEPKKVNELFDLIREGRIDVGAAWDDIYASFLGYEGINRLLYPGKQIEETY
;
A
#
# COMPACT_ATOMS: atom_id res chain seq x y z
N MET A 1 -54.97 -18.54 52.99
CA MET A 1 -53.74 -17.74 52.77
C MET A 1 -52.44 -18.56 52.84
N LYS A 2 -52.26 -19.54 53.74
CA LYS A 2 -51.00 -20.35 53.82
C LYS A 2 -50.78 -21.35 52.67
N ARG A 3 -51.81 -21.73 51.91
CA ARG A 3 -51.68 -22.67 50.77
C ARG A 3 -51.28 -22.01 49.45
N LEU A 4 -51.53 -20.71 49.30
CA LEU A 4 -51.16 -19.96 48.09
C LEU A 4 -49.68 -19.55 48.12
N THR A 5 -49.18 -19.19 49.29
CA THR A 5 -47.74 -18.89 49.50
C THR A 5 -46.86 -20.11 49.31
N SER A 6 -47.33 -21.31 49.68
CA SER A 6 -46.58 -22.56 49.49
C SER A 6 -46.47 -22.99 48.03
N LEU A 7 -47.44 -22.62 47.18
CA LEU A 7 -47.41 -22.91 45.74
C LEU A 7 -46.45 -21.99 45.00
N CYS A 8 -46.40 -20.70 45.37
CA CYS A 8 -45.47 -19.75 44.77
C CYS A 8 -43.99 -20.07 45.06
N VAL A 9 -43.68 -20.58 46.26
CA VAL A 9 -42.31 -20.97 46.62
C VAL A 9 -41.86 -22.24 45.88
N LEU A 10 -42.77 -23.21 45.67
CA LEU A 10 -42.46 -24.43 44.92
C LEU A 10 -42.25 -24.16 43.42
N VAL A 11 -43.03 -23.24 42.84
CA VAL A 11 -42.88 -22.82 41.44
C VAL A 11 -41.57 -22.04 41.22
N MET A 12 -41.17 -21.19 42.16
CA MET A 12 -39.87 -20.49 42.07
C MET A 12 -38.67 -21.44 42.22
N LEU A 13 -38.78 -22.49 43.05
CA LEU A 13 -37.72 -23.51 43.18
C LEU A 13 -37.62 -24.44 41.96
N LEU A 14 -38.74 -24.71 41.27
CA LEU A 14 -38.76 -25.52 40.04
C LEU A 14 -38.31 -24.74 38.79
N LEU A 15 -38.48 -23.41 38.76
CA LEU A 15 -37.98 -22.55 37.68
C LEU A 15 -36.48 -22.23 37.80
N GLY A 16 -35.89 -22.38 38.99
CA GLY A 16 -34.45 -22.15 39.23
C GLY A 16 -33.53 -23.34 38.94
N ALA A 17 -34.08 -24.48 38.51
CA ALA A 17 -33.34 -25.72 38.27
C ALA A 17 -33.32 -26.15 36.79
N LEU A 18 -33.59 -25.23 35.86
CA LEU A 18 -33.20 -25.47 34.48
C LEU A 18 -31.67 -25.37 34.43
N PRO A 19 -30.95 -26.37 33.93
CA PRO A 19 -29.56 -26.15 33.60
C PRO A 19 -29.57 -24.96 32.65
N VAL A 20 -28.85 -23.90 33.01
CA VAL A 20 -28.34 -22.98 31.99
C VAL A 20 -27.54 -23.90 31.10
N ILE A 21 -28.15 -24.34 30.00
CA ILE A 21 -27.42 -24.83 28.85
C ILE A 21 -26.62 -23.61 28.47
N SER A 22 -25.43 -23.53 29.04
CA SER A 22 -24.39 -22.67 28.55
C SER A 22 -24.20 -23.19 27.15
N SER A 23 -24.85 -22.53 26.19
CA SER A 23 -24.36 -22.50 24.84
C SER A 23 -23.03 -21.74 24.91
N THR A 24 -22.02 -22.36 25.52
CA THR A 24 -20.72 -22.39 24.89
C THR A 24 -20.92 -23.20 23.62
N GLU A 25 -21.64 -22.64 22.64
CA GLU A 25 -21.07 -22.72 21.32
C GLU A 25 -19.66 -22.16 21.52
N PRO A 26 -18.61 -22.93 21.22
CA PRO A 26 -17.29 -22.34 21.22
C PRO A 26 -17.46 -21.10 20.36
N ASP A 27 -17.16 -19.94 20.97
CA ASP A 27 -16.96 -18.70 20.26
C ASP A 27 -16.22 -19.11 18.99
N LYS A 28 -16.83 -18.87 17.83
CA LYS A 28 -16.36 -19.41 16.55
C LYS A 28 -15.06 -18.64 16.25
N LEU A 29 -14.02 -19.03 16.96
CA LEU A 29 -12.82 -18.27 17.19
C LEU A 29 -11.93 -18.51 15.98
N ALA A 30 -12.11 -17.62 15.00
CA ALA A 30 -11.43 -17.65 13.71
C ALA A 30 -11.73 -18.92 12.89
N SER A 31 -12.10 -18.72 11.62
CA SER A 31 -11.99 -19.80 10.65
C SER A 31 -10.59 -20.41 10.72
N ASP A 32 -10.49 -21.74 10.76
CA ASP A 32 -9.27 -22.55 10.60
C ASP A 32 -8.58 -22.35 9.23
N GLU A 33 -9.12 -21.43 8.43
CA GLU A 33 -8.52 -20.90 7.21
C GLU A 33 -7.37 -19.96 7.61
N GLY A 34 -6.21 -20.53 7.92
CA GLY A 34 -4.97 -19.78 8.18
C GLY A 34 -4.62 -18.74 7.09
N ILE A 35 -3.49 -18.04 7.21
CA ILE A 35 -3.12 -16.94 6.30
C ILE A 35 -3.28 -17.35 4.83
N GLN A 36 -4.23 -16.71 4.13
CA GLN A 36 -4.60 -17.06 2.74
C GLN A 36 -3.65 -16.48 1.69
N ARG A 37 -3.17 -15.25 1.93
CA ARG A 37 -2.30 -14.55 0.97
C ARG A 37 -1.50 -13.45 1.66
N ILE A 38 -0.23 -13.33 1.26
CA ILE A 38 0.64 -12.22 1.60
C ILE A 38 1.07 -11.58 0.28
N TYR A 39 0.87 -10.27 0.16
CA TYR A 39 1.40 -9.48 -0.94
C TYR A 39 2.72 -8.87 -0.51
N VAL A 40 3.76 -9.08 -1.30
CA VAL A 40 5.08 -8.47 -1.09
C VAL A 40 5.31 -7.50 -2.24
N ILE A 41 5.52 -6.24 -1.90
CA ILE A 41 5.75 -5.16 -2.87
C ILE A 41 7.11 -4.56 -2.53
N PHE A 42 8.01 -4.55 -3.51
CA PHE A 42 9.30 -3.89 -3.35
C PHE A 42 9.15 -2.42 -3.69
N THR A 43 9.50 -1.56 -2.75
CA THR A 43 9.55 -0.11 -2.94
C THR A 43 10.76 0.45 -2.19
N SER A 44 11.18 1.64 -2.56
CA SER A 44 12.23 2.39 -1.90
C SER A 44 11.68 3.79 -1.63
N HIS A 45 11.47 4.10 -0.36
CA HIS A 45 11.12 5.45 0.06
C HIS A 45 12.40 6.29 0.06
N ILE A 46 12.40 7.39 -0.69
CA ILE A 46 13.57 8.25 -0.84
C ILE A 46 13.20 9.66 -0.41
N ASP A 47 13.65 10.06 0.78
CA ASP A 47 13.37 11.37 1.35
C ASP A 47 14.18 12.48 0.66
N THR A 48 13.57 13.11 -0.36
CA THR A 48 14.20 14.15 -1.17
C THR A 48 14.76 15.30 -0.31
N GLY A 49 16.10 15.42 -0.29
CA GLY A 49 16.80 16.48 0.42
C GLY A 49 16.99 16.23 1.93
N PHE A 50 16.63 15.05 2.43
CA PHE A 50 16.96 14.63 3.80
C PHE A 50 18.29 13.87 3.84
N ASP A 51 18.44 12.83 3.03
CA ASP A 51 19.57 11.90 3.14
C ASP A 51 20.86 12.43 2.48
N HIS A 52 20.74 13.11 1.33
CA HIS A 52 21.88 13.57 0.54
C HIS A 52 21.62 14.95 -0.09
N PRO A 53 22.68 15.68 -0.50
CA PRO A 53 22.56 16.84 -1.37
C PRO A 53 21.79 16.54 -2.66
N MET A 54 21.11 17.55 -3.22
CA MET A 54 20.18 17.38 -4.35
C MET A 54 20.82 16.82 -5.64
N ASP A 55 22.10 17.09 -5.88
CA ASP A 55 22.85 16.56 -7.02
C ASP A 55 23.20 15.08 -6.85
N GLU A 56 23.57 14.68 -5.63
CA GLU A 56 23.78 13.27 -5.26
C GLU A 56 22.47 12.48 -5.33
N MET A 57 21.36 13.05 -4.82
CA MET A 57 20.02 12.46 -4.89
C MET A 57 19.57 12.20 -6.33
N GLN A 58 19.79 13.15 -7.25
CA GLN A 58 19.47 12.96 -8.66
C GLN A 58 20.24 11.80 -9.29
N GLN A 59 21.51 11.64 -8.89
CA GLN A 59 22.32 10.51 -9.34
C GLN A 59 21.81 9.20 -8.76
N TRP A 60 21.46 9.17 -7.47
CA TRP A 60 20.90 8.00 -6.82
C TRP A 60 19.57 7.56 -7.43
N CYS A 61 18.66 8.50 -7.75
CA CYS A 61 17.42 8.21 -8.46
C CYS A 61 17.68 7.52 -9.80
N LYS A 62 18.71 7.97 -10.52
CA LYS A 62 19.08 7.32 -11.78
C LYS A 62 19.54 5.89 -11.54
N ASP A 63 20.44 5.69 -10.58
CA ASP A 63 21.09 4.41 -10.36
C ASP A 63 20.12 3.36 -9.79
N ILE A 64 19.19 3.74 -8.92
CA ILE A 64 18.17 2.81 -8.40
C ILE A 64 17.16 2.39 -9.48
N ILE A 65 16.79 3.29 -10.40
CA ILE A 65 15.90 2.97 -11.52
C ILE A 65 16.62 2.06 -12.52
N ASP A 66 17.91 2.31 -12.82
CA ASP A 66 18.70 1.41 -13.65
C ASP A 66 18.80 0.00 -13.05
N ASP A 67 19.01 -0.08 -11.73
CA ASP A 67 19.02 -1.35 -11.02
C ASP A 67 17.67 -2.05 -11.09
N ALA A 68 16.55 -1.33 -10.92
CA ALA A 68 15.21 -1.89 -11.06
C ALA A 68 14.96 -2.44 -12.47
N ILE A 69 15.34 -1.70 -13.51
CA ILE A 69 15.26 -2.15 -14.91
C ILE A 69 16.10 -3.43 -15.12
N ASN A 70 17.32 -3.47 -14.59
CA ASN A 70 18.18 -4.65 -14.68
C ASN A 70 17.57 -5.85 -13.94
N ARG A 71 16.94 -5.64 -12.78
CA ARG A 71 16.25 -6.69 -12.02
C ARG A 71 15.02 -7.20 -12.76
N CYS A 72 14.29 -6.33 -13.48
CA CYS A 72 13.20 -6.77 -14.35
C CYS A 72 13.67 -7.70 -15.48
N LYS A 73 14.91 -7.56 -15.97
CA LYS A 73 15.50 -8.47 -16.97
C LYS A 73 16.01 -9.78 -16.39
N GLU A 74 16.50 -9.72 -15.16
CA GLU A 74 17.07 -10.88 -14.46
C GLU A 74 15.96 -11.79 -13.93
N TYR A 75 14.83 -11.21 -13.50
CA TYR A 75 13.73 -11.91 -12.85
C TYR A 75 12.40 -11.54 -13.52
N ASP A 76 11.72 -12.53 -14.13
CA ASP A 76 10.46 -12.35 -14.88
C ASP A 76 9.25 -11.92 -14.02
N ASP A 77 9.33 -12.02 -12.70
CA ASP A 77 8.25 -11.71 -11.77
C ASP A 77 8.53 -10.48 -10.88
N PHE A 78 9.74 -9.92 -10.94
CA PHE A 78 10.13 -8.75 -10.14
C PHE A 78 9.22 -7.54 -10.40
N ARG A 79 8.77 -6.87 -9.34
CA ARG A 79 7.98 -5.63 -9.48
C ARG A 79 8.56 -4.59 -8.57
N TRP A 80 8.59 -3.36 -9.05
CA TRP A 80 9.09 -2.23 -8.29
C TRP A 80 8.33 -0.96 -8.64
N THR A 81 8.37 0.02 -7.77
CA THR A 81 7.66 1.28 -7.94
C THR A 81 8.65 2.43 -7.93
N ILE A 82 8.65 3.23 -8.98
CA ILE A 82 9.21 4.59 -8.94
C ILE A 82 8.25 5.41 -8.11
N GLU A 83 8.70 5.86 -6.95
CA GLU A 83 7.82 6.42 -5.91
C GLU A 83 7.07 7.67 -6.38
N ASN A 84 7.75 8.55 -7.12
CA ASN A 84 7.17 9.81 -7.57
C ASN A 84 7.75 10.30 -8.92
N ILE A 85 7.09 11.30 -9.50
CA ILE A 85 7.46 11.85 -10.82
C ILE A 85 8.80 12.58 -10.79
N TRP A 86 9.21 13.16 -9.66
CA TRP A 86 10.51 13.82 -9.55
C TRP A 86 11.65 12.83 -9.77
N GLN A 87 11.59 11.64 -9.16
CA GLN A 87 12.56 10.56 -9.39
C GLN A 87 12.62 10.14 -10.87
N LEU A 88 11.45 9.92 -11.50
CA LEU A 88 11.38 9.59 -12.93
C LEU A 88 12.00 10.70 -13.79
N LYS A 89 11.73 11.98 -13.50
CA LYS A 89 12.34 13.10 -14.24
C LYS A 89 13.84 13.16 -14.04
N CYS A 90 14.36 12.85 -12.86
CA CYS A 90 15.82 12.78 -12.62
C CYS A 90 16.47 11.75 -13.54
N TRP A 91 15.87 10.57 -13.68
CA TRP A 91 16.35 9.54 -14.59
C TRP A 91 16.23 9.98 -16.06
N LEU A 92 15.07 10.49 -16.49
CA LEU A 92 14.85 10.95 -17.88
C LEU A 92 15.81 12.07 -18.28
N ASN A 93 16.11 13.01 -17.38
CA ASN A 93 17.04 14.11 -17.65
C ASN A 93 18.49 13.63 -17.84
N LYS A 94 18.86 12.50 -17.24
CA LYS A 94 20.20 11.91 -17.37
C LYS A 94 20.29 10.87 -18.49
N MET A 95 19.18 10.26 -18.91
CA MET A 95 19.17 9.22 -19.93
C MET A 95 19.08 9.80 -21.34
N GLN A 96 20.19 9.77 -22.08
CA GLN A 96 20.26 10.29 -23.45
C GLN A 96 19.94 9.25 -24.54
N GLU A 97 19.76 7.98 -24.18
CA GLU A 97 19.55 6.88 -25.12
C GLU A 97 18.05 6.58 -25.29
N PRO A 98 17.43 6.86 -26.45
CA PRO A 98 15.99 6.65 -26.64
C PRO A 98 15.55 5.20 -26.44
N LYS A 99 16.43 4.23 -26.75
CA LYS A 99 16.17 2.80 -26.54
C LYS A 99 15.96 2.47 -25.07
N LYS A 100 16.75 3.08 -24.18
CA LYS A 100 16.63 2.87 -22.73
C LYS A 100 15.36 3.48 -22.18
N VAL A 101 15.00 4.66 -22.67
CA VAL A 101 13.73 5.30 -22.32
C VAL A 101 12.55 4.42 -22.72
N ASN A 102 12.53 3.93 -23.97
CA ASN A 102 11.49 3.02 -24.43
C ASN A 102 11.42 1.74 -23.59
N GLU A 103 12.57 1.17 -23.24
CA GLU A 103 12.67 -0.02 -22.39
C GLU A 103 12.00 0.17 -21.01
N LEU A 104 12.24 1.32 -20.36
CA LEU A 104 11.57 1.66 -19.10
C LEU A 104 10.05 1.78 -19.29
N PHE A 105 9.60 2.49 -20.32
CA PHE A 105 8.16 2.66 -20.57
C PHE A 105 7.46 1.38 -21.04
N ASP A 106 8.18 0.45 -21.67
CA ASP A 106 7.68 -0.91 -21.93
C ASP A 106 7.41 -1.62 -20.60
N LEU A 107 8.37 -1.62 -19.66
CA LEU A 107 8.19 -2.19 -18.33
C LEU A 107 7.04 -1.54 -17.56
N ILE A 108 6.82 -0.23 -17.73
CA ILE A 108 5.69 0.48 -17.12
C ILE A 108 4.36 0.00 -17.72
N ARG A 109 4.26 -0.07 -19.05
CA ARG A 109 3.04 -0.55 -19.73
C ARG A 109 2.72 -2.02 -19.42
N GLU A 110 3.74 -2.83 -19.17
CA GLU A 110 3.60 -4.23 -18.73
C GLU A 110 3.26 -4.36 -17.24
N GLY A 111 3.28 -3.27 -16.47
CA GLY A 111 3.06 -3.26 -15.02
C GLY A 111 4.22 -3.90 -14.24
N ARG A 112 5.40 -4.05 -14.85
CA ARG A 112 6.62 -4.52 -14.18
C ARG A 112 7.23 -3.43 -13.31
N ILE A 113 7.08 -2.18 -13.73
CA ILE A 113 7.44 -0.99 -12.94
C ILE A 113 6.21 -0.09 -12.84
N ASP A 114 5.80 0.28 -11.63
CA ASP A 114 4.77 1.30 -11.42
C ASP A 114 5.40 2.67 -11.19
N VAL A 115 4.63 3.74 -11.42
CA VAL A 115 5.07 5.12 -11.17
C VAL A 115 4.02 5.87 -10.36
N GLY A 116 4.42 6.44 -9.22
CA GLY A 116 3.56 7.34 -8.46
C GLY A 116 3.26 8.63 -9.22
N ALA A 117 2.00 9.04 -9.23
CA ALA A 117 1.53 10.16 -10.06
C ALA A 117 1.88 11.56 -9.49
N ALA A 118 2.19 11.64 -8.20
CA ALA A 118 2.53 12.91 -7.55
C ALA A 118 3.95 13.36 -7.90
N TRP A 119 4.17 14.68 -7.87
CA TRP A 119 5.48 15.27 -8.09
C TRP A 119 6.53 14.72 -7.12
N ASP A 120 6.22 14.74 -5.83
CA ASP A 120 7.10 14.33 -4.72
C ASP A 120 6.22 14.03 -3.49
N ASP A 121 6.81 13.45 -2.44
CA ASP A 121 6.11 13.05 -1.21
C ASP A 121 5.98 14.21 -0.21
N ILE A 122 5.20 15.21 -0.61
CA ILE A 122 5.03 16.44 0.16
C ILE A 122 3.97 16.25 1.25
N TYR A 123 4.29 16.66 2.48
CA TYR A 123 3.30 16.82 3.55
C TYR A 123 2.12 17.68 3.09
N ALA A 124 0.94 17.08 2.97
CA ALA A 124 -0.24 17.75 2.43
C ALA A 124 -0.61 19.05 3.18
N SER A 125 -0.28 19.15 4.47
CA SER A 125 -0.49 20.35 5.29
C SER A 125 0.35 21.56 4.88
N PHE A 126 1.43 21.36 4.11
CA PHE A 126 2.24 22.45 3.55
C PHE A 126 1.64 23.04 2.28
N LEU A 127 0.62 22.41 1.71
CA LEU A 127 0.00 22.82 0.46
C LEU A 127 -1.37 23.42 0.70
N GLY A 128 -1.70 24.47 -0.07
CA GLY A 128 -3.08 24.91 -0.22
C GLY A 128 -3.88 23.94 -1.10
N TYR A 129 -5.21 24.13 -1.17
CA TYR A 129 -6.10 23.29 -1.97
C TYR A 129 -5.62 23.10 -3.42
N GLU A 130 -5.20 24.19 -4.07
CA GLU A 130 -4.67 24.14 -5.44
C GLU A 130 -3.27 23.51 -5.53
N GLY A 131 -2.48 23.53 -4.45
CA GLY A 131 -1.17 22.87 -4.40
C GLY A 131 -1.32 21.37 -4.56
N ILE A 132 -2.32 20.77 -3.90
CA ILE A 132 -2.60 19.34 -4.00
C ILE A 132 -2.99 18.95 -5.43
N ASN A 133 -3.85 19.73 -6.09
CA ASN A 133 -4.22 19.46 -7.49
C ASN A 133 -3.00 19.51 -8.42
N ARG A 134 -2.10 20.48 -8.19
CA ARG A 134 -0.91 20.70 -9.04
C ARG A 134 0.17 19.65 -8.84
N LEU A 135 0.18 18.92 -7.71
CA LEU A 135 1.11 17.80 -7.51
C LEU A 135 1.01 16.75 -8.62
N LEU A 136 -0.17 16.56 -9.21
CA LEU A 136 -0.42 15.53 -10.20
C LEU A 136 -0.13 15.98 -11.65
N TYR A 137 0.06 17.29 -11.89
CA TYR A 137 0.23 17.81 -13.25
C TYR A 137 1.49 17.28 -13.94
N PRO A 138 2.65 17.16 -13.26
CA PRO A 138 3.82 16.53 -13.85
C PRO A 138 3.58 15.07 -14.28
N GLY A 139 2.81 14.31 -13.50
CA GLY A 139 2.44 12.94 -13.85
C GLY A 139 1.58 12.89 -15.10
N LYS A 140 0.60 13.79 -15.19
CA LYS A 140 -0.23 13.94 -16.39
C LYS A 140 0.60 14.27 -17.64
N GLN A 141 1.57 15.18 -17.49
CA GLN A 141 2.48 15.54 -18.58
C GLN A 141 3.30 14.34 -19.09
N ILE A 142 3.80 13.50 -18.18
CA ILE A 142 4.54 12.29 -18.54
C ILE A 142 3.64 11.30 -19.29
N GLU A 143 2.43 11.05 -18.79
CA GLU A 143 1.43 10.18 -19.44
C GLU A 143 1.08 10.65 -20.86
N GLU A 144 1.01 11.96 -21.10
CA GLU A 144 0.75 12.52 -22.44
C GLU A 144 1.95 12.41 -23.39
N THR A 145 3.16 12.25 -22.85
CA THR A 145 4.40 12.28 -23.63
C THR A 145 4.87 10.87 -24.06
N TYR A 146 4.62 9.84 -23.26
CA TYR A 146 5.17 8.49 -23.42
C TYR A 146 4.09 7.41 -23.37
#